data_AF-A0A6P0NFF1-F1
#
_entry.id   AF-A0A6P0NFF1-F1
#
_cell.length_a   1.000
_cell.length_b   1.000
_cell.length_c   1.000
_cell.angle_alpha   90.00
_cell.angle_beta   90.00
_cell.angle_gamma   90.00
#
_symmetry.space_group_name_H-M   'P 1'
#
loop_
_entity.id
_entity.type
_entity.pdbx_description
1 polymer ?
#
loop_
_entity_poly.entity_id
_entity_poly.type
_entity_poly.pdbx_seq_one_letter_code
_entity_poly.pdbx_strand_id
1 'polypeptide(L)'
;MSNREVREGETGIKLFGEGPNQKGLDEVRIATAVKDEAQPRKERWTLNLLAESPTLSPEALPSLELFKEVLQKTQAGEIGSEWVFYIHGFNQSFKKTLEASLDLTQTYGVNVIVFSWVANPGGLVPGEYIRARQAAKASSNAVDR
;
A
#
# COMPACT_ATOMS: atom_id res chain seq x y z
N MET A 1 5.00 11.31 8.97
CA MET A 1 4.64 10.77 7.64
C MET A 1 3.36 9.98 7.84
N SER A 2 2.24 10.43 7.26
CA SER A 2 0.91 9.86 7.53
C SER A 2 0.42 8.96 6.40
N ASN A 3 -0.35 7.92 6.75
CA ASN A 3 -1.03 7.04 5.81
C ASN A 3 -2.00 7.84 4.93
N ARG A 4 -2.39 7.29 3.77
CA ARG A 4 -3.44 7.91 2.95
C ARG A 4 -4.77 7.86 3.66
N GLU A 5 -5.58 8.90 3.48
CA GLU A 5 -6.99 8.87 3.91
C GLU A 5 -7.74 7.74 3.21
N VAL A 6 -8.69 7.13 3.93
CA VAL A 6 -9.64 6.18 3.36
C VAL A 6 -10.98 6.89 3.18
N ARG A 7 -11.52 6.83 1.97
CA ARG A 7 -12.82 7.42 1.62
C ARG A 7 -13.86 6.31 1.59
N GLU A 8 -14.41 6.01 2.76
CA GLU A 8 -15.44 4.98 2.93
C GLU A 8 -16.69 5.35 2.10
N GLY A 9 -16.95 4.59 1.03
CA GLY A 9 -18.01 4.87 0.04
C GLY A 9 -17.50 5.06 -1.39
N GLU A 10 -16.21 5.35 -1.57
CA GLU A 10 -15.55 5.35 -2.87
C GLU A 10 -15.04 3.96 -3.24
N THR A 11 -14.78 3.74 -4.53
CA THR A 11 -14.25 2.46 -5.05
C THR A 11 -13.08 2.70 -5.99
N GLY A 12 -12.34 1.63 -6.27
CA GLY A 12 -11.18 1.69 -7.16
C GLY A 12 -10.14 2.70 -6.67
N ILE A 13 -9.49 3.41 -7.61
CA ILE A 13 -8.40 4.34 -7.30
C ILE A 13 -8.80 5.50 -6.36
N LYS A 14 -10.10 5.75 -6.15
CA LYS A 14 -10.60 6.81 -5.27
C LYS A 14 -10.76 6.36 -3.81
N LEU A 15 -10.67 5.05 -3.55
CA LEU A 15 -10.81 4.49 -2.20
C LEU A 15 -9.77 5.07 -1.24
N PHE A 16 -8.52 5.19 -1.70
CA PHE A 16 -7.46 5.89 -0.98
C PHE A 16 -7.27 7.28 -1.57
N GLY A 17 -7.37 8.29 -0.73
CA GLY A 17 -7.21 9.67 -1.16
C GLY A 17 -5.76 10.10 -1.33
N GLU A 18 -5.61 11.35 -1.76
CA GLU A 18 -4.32 12.04 -1.85
C GLU A 18 -4.03 12.90 -0.60
N GLY A 19 -4.98 12.97 0.34
CA GLY A 19 -4.84 13.63 1.63
C GLY A 19 -4.38 12.66 2.74
N PRO A 20 -3.77 13.20 3.82
CA PRO A 20 -3.33 12.37 4.94
C PRO A 20 -4.53 11.82 5.71
N ASN A 21 -4.38 10.63 6.30
CA ASN A 21 -5.39 10.07 7.18
C ASN A 21 -5.61 10.98 8.40
N GLN A 22 -6.85 11.43 8.58
CA GLN A 22 -7.25 12.31 9.68
C GLN A 22 -7.34 11.59 11.02
N LYS A 23 -7.43 10.25 11.03
CA LYS A 23 -7.51 9.44 12.25
C LYS A 23 -6.15 9.24 12.93
N GLY A 24 -5.04 9.57 12.26
CA GLY A 24 -3.69 9.51 12.83
C GLY A 24 -2.76 8.52 12.12
N LEU A 25 -1.53 8.41 12.64
CA LEU A 25 -0.46 7.59 12.06
C LEU A 25 -0.65 6.09 12.32
N ASP A 26 -1.33 5.75 13.40
CA ASP A 26 -1.50 4.37 13.86
C ASP A 26 -2.61 3.62 13.09
N GLU A 27 -3.29 4.33 12.19
CA GLU A 27 -4.44 3.83 11.43
C GLU A 27 -3.96 3.33 10.05
N VAL A 28 -3.43 2.09 10.05
CA VAL A 28 -2.94 1.41 8.84
C VAL A 28 -4.08 0.61 8.20
N ARG A 29 -4.45 1.00 6.98
CA ARG A 29 -5.54 0.38 6.23
C ARG A 29 -5.00 -0.46 5.08
N ILE A 30 -5.54 -1.66 4.93
CA ILE A 30 -5.06 -2.67 3.99
C ILE A 30 -6.15 -2.91 2.95
N ALA A 31 -5.78 -3.03 1.68
CA ALA A 31 -6.67 -3.44 0.62
C ALA A 31 -5.94 -4.37 -0.36
N THR A 32 -6.66 -5.32 -0.93
CA THR A 32 -6.18 -6.03 -2.14
C THR A 32 -6.56 -5.21 -3.37
N ALA A 33 -5.73 -5.26 -4.41
CA ALA A 33 -5.95 -4.51 -5.66
C ALA A 33 -5.82 -5.44 -6.85
N VAL A 34 -6.81 -5.38 -7.75
CA VAL A 34 -6.83 -6.14 -9.01
C VAL A 34 -7.18 -5.19 -10.15
N LYS A 35 -6.45 -5.25 -11.25
CA LYS A 35 -6.77 -4.50 -12.46
C LYS A 35 -7.58 -5.39 -13.40
N ASP A 36 -8.71 -4.87 -13.90
CA ASP A 36 -9.49 -5.54 -14.92
C ASP A 36 -8.79 -5.41 -16.28
N GLU A 37 -8.10 -6.49 -16.69
CA GLU A 37 -7.38 -6.55 -17.97
C GLU A 37 -8.32 -6.69 -19.17
N ALA A 38 -9.58 -7.08 -18.98
CA ALA A 38 -10.54 -7.25 -20.07
C ALA A 38 -11.08 -5.90 -20.59
N GLN A 39 -10.90 -4.80 -19.84
CA GLN A 39 -11.33 -3.45 -20.24
C GLN A 39 -10.21 -2.41 -20.14
N PRO A 40 -9.14 -2.53 -20.96
CA PRO A 40 -7.94 -1.67 -20.86
C PRO A 40 -8.23 -0.18 -21.08
N ARG A 41 -9.31 0.18 -21.80
CA ARG A 41 -9.71 1.57 -22.05
C ARG A 41 -10.34 2.28 -20.84
N LYS A 42 -10.70 1.57 -19.77
CA LYS A 42 -11.42 2.16 -18.62
C LYS A 42 -10.59 2.25 -17.33
N GLU A 43 -9.32 1.82 -17.34
CA GLU A 43 -8.43 1.87 -16.15
C GLU A 43 -9.14 1.40 -14.86
N ARG A 44 -9.85 0.27 -14.94
CA ARG A 44 -10.67 -0.21 -13.82
C ARG A 44 -9.81 -0.99 -12.85
N TRP A 45 -9.49 -0.34 -11.75
CA TRP A 45 -8.98 -0.98 -10.55
C TRP A 45 -10.15 -1.38 -9.66
N THR A 46 -10.16 -2.63 -9.23
CA THR A 46 -10.99 -3.13 -8.14
C THR A 46 -10.13 -3.18 -6.89
N LEU A 47 -10.55 -2.48 -5.84
CA LEU A 47 -9.91 -2.55 -4.54
C LEU A 47 -10.88 -3.12 -3.52
N ASN A 48 -10.44 -4.12 -2.78
CA ASN A 48 -11.20 -4.71 -1.68
C ASN A 48 -10.53 -4.28 -0.37
N LEU A 49 -11.13 -3.29 0.29
CA LEU A 49 -10.67 -2.83 1.59
C LEU A 49 -10.92 -3.92 2.63
N LEU A 50 -9.89 -4.27 3.37
CA LEU A 50 -10.04 -5.16 4.50
C LEU A 50 -10.75 -4.42 5.63
N ALA A 51 -11.83 -5.00 6.12
CA ALA A 51 -12.59 -4.43 7.22
C ALA A 51 -11.76 -4.45 8.50
N GLU A 52 -11.81 -3.37 9.27
CA GLU A 52 -11.22 -3.34 10.60
C GLU A 52 -12.17 -4.01 11.58
N SER A 53 -11.62 -4.86 12.45
CA SER A 53 -12.38 -5.39 13.58
C SER A 53 -12.53 -4.29 14.63
N PRO A 54 -13.75 -4.00 15.14
CA PRO A 54 -13.94 -3.05 16.24
C PRO A 54 -13.30 -3.55 17.54
N THR A 55 -12.98 -4.84 17.63
CA THR A 55 -12.27 -5.48 18.73
C THR A 55 -11.00 -6.11 18.20
N LEU A 56 -9.87 -5.45 18.45
CA LEU A 56 -8.55 -6.02 18.18
C LEU A 56 -8.20 -6.99 19.31
N SER A 57 -8.11 -8.28 19.00
CA SER A 57 -7.39 -9.24 19.84
C SER A 57 -6.10 -9.66 19.13
N PRO A 58 -5.03 -10.02 19.86
CA PRO A 58 -3.81 -10.54 19.26
C PRO A 58 -4.04 -11.73 18.30
N GLU A 59 -5.11 -12.48 18.51
CA GLU A 59 -5.49 -13.66 17.74
C GLU A 59 -6.35 -13.32 16.49
N ALA A 60 -6.94 -12.13 16.44
CA ALA A 60 -7.92 -11.70 15.42
C ALA A 60 -7.56 -10.33 14.81
N LEU A 61 -6.30 -10.20 14.36
CA LEU A 61 -5.85 -9.03 13.59
C LEU A 61 -6.19 -9.24 12.11
N PRO A 62 -6.88 -8.30 11.44
CA PRO A 62 -7.23 -8.45 10.02
C PRO A 62 -6.00 -8.70 9.12
N SER A 63 -4.89 -8.01 9.39
CA SER A 63 -3.63 -8.22 8.67
C SER A 63 -3.08 -9.64 8.80
N LEU A 64 -3.25 -10.27 9.97
CA LEU A 64 -2.83 -11.65 10.22
C LEU A 64 -3.74 -12.64 9.47
N GLU A 65 -5.05 -12.37 9.41
CA GLU A 65 -5.99 -13.21 8.65
C GLU A 65 -5.68 -13.17 7.15
N LEU A 66 -5.47 -11.98 6.59
CA LEU A 66 -5.06 -11.83 5.19
C LEU A 66 -3.72 -12.53 4.92
N PHE A 67 -2.75 -12.39 5.83
CA PHE A 67 -1.47 -13.07 5.71
C PHE A 67 -1.62 -14.60 5.70
N LYS A 68 -2.48 -15.16 6.57
CA LYS A 68 -2.79 -16.60 6.57
C LYS A 68 -3.43 -17.03 5.26
N GLU A 69 -4.38 -16.25 4.73
CA GLU A 69 -5.02 -16.54 3.43
C GLU A 69 -3.99 -16.55 2.29
N VAL A 70 -3.14 -15.53 2.21
CA VAL A 70 -2.06 -15.44 1.23
C VAL A 70 -1.13 -16.64 1.34
N LEU A 71 -0.70 -17.00 2.56
CA LEU A 71 0.18 -18.14 2.77
C LEU A 71 -0.46 -19.47 2.32
N GLN A 72 -1.75 -19.67 2.63
CA GLN A 72 -2.49 -20.86 2.19
C GLN A 72 -2.58 -20.94 0.67
N LYS A 73 -2.89 -19.83 -0.01
CA LYS A 73 -2.94 -19.75 -1.47
C LYS A 73 -1.59 -20.02 -2.11
N THR A 74 -0.50 -19.51 -1.51
CA THR A 74 0.87 -19.80 -1.98
C THR A 74 1.19 -21.29 -1.85
N GLN A 75 0.84 -21.91 -0.71
CA GLN A 75 1.05 -23.35 -0.48
C GLN A 75 0.22 -24.23 -1.41
N ALA A 76 -0.98 -23.78 -1.78
CA ALA A 76 -1.85 -24.44 -2.74
C ALA A 76 -1.40 -24.25 -4.20
N GLY A 77 -0.40 -23.39 -4.46
CA GLY A 77 0.07 -23.06 -5.80
C GLY A 77 -0.85 -22.12 -6.59
N GLU A 78 -1.81 -21.47 -5.93
CA GLU A 78 -2.73 -20.51 -6.57
C GLU A 78 -2.06 -19.16 -6.83
N ILE A 79 -1.08 -18.78 -6.01
CA ILE A 79 -0.26 -17.57 -6.16
C ILE A 79 1.22 -17.92 -6.02
N GLY A 80 2.07 -17.15 -6.68
CA GLY A 80 3.53 -17.33 -6.61
C GLY A 80 4.10 -17.11 -5.21
N SER A 81 5.31 -17.62 -4.98
CA SER A 81 6.03 -17.49 -3.71
C SER A 81 7.00 -16.33 -3.67
N GLU A 82 7.16 -15.64 -4.79
CA GLU A 82 8.07 -14.53 -5.01
C GLU A 82 7.33 -13.23 -4.67
N TRP A 83 7.83 -12.50 -3.67
CA TRP A 83 7.21 -11.29 -3.17
C TRP A 83 8.21 -10.13 -3.10
N VAL A 84 7.75 -8.95 -3.46
CA VAL A 84 8.51 -7.70 -3.35
C VAL A 84 7.73 -6.71 -2.48
N PHE A 85 8.44 -6.09 -1.53
CA PHE A 85 7.94 -4.90 -0.84
C PHE A 85 8.29 -3.66 -1.65
N TYR A 86 7.27 -2.94 -2.12
CA TYR A 86 7.43 -1.71 -2.87
C TYR A 86 7.10 -0.50 -1.99
N ILE A 87 8.10 0.37 -1.82
CA ILE A 87 8.05 1.58 -0.99
C ILE A 87 8.36 2.74 -1.94
N HIS A 88 7.35 3.57 -2.24
CA HIS A 88 7.48 4.59 -3.27
C HIS A 88 8.24 5.86 -2.81
N GLY A 89 8.65 6.71 -3.74
CA GLY A 89 9.34 7.96 -3.43
C GLY A 89 8.40 9.15 -3.20
N PHE A 90 8.99 10.35 -3.23
CA PHE A 90 8.26 11.62 -3.25
C PHE A 90 7.43 11.79 -4.54
N ASN A 91 6.40 12.64 -4.51
CA ASN A 91 5.55 13.02 -5.64
C ASN A 91 4.82 11.86 -6.36
N GLN A 92 4.37 10.87 -5.58
CA GLN A 92 3.60 9.73 -6.09
C GLN A 92 2.13 9.82 -5.69
N SER A 93 1.25 9.75 -6.68
CA SER A 93 -0.18 9.59 -6.48
C SER A 93 -0.53 8.13 -6.23
N PHE A 94 -1.69 7.85 -5.66
CA PHE A 94 -2.11 6.47 -5.40
C PHE A 94 -2.18 5.65 -6.69
N LYS A 95 -2.71 6.25 -7.76
CA LYS A 95 -2.77 5.62 -9.10
C LYS A 95 -1.38 5.24 -9.63
N LYS A 96 -0.42 6.16 -9.62
CA LYS A 96 0.94 5.89 -10.11
C LYS A 96 1.62 4.78 -9.32
N THR A 97 1.39 4.75 -8.02
CA THR A 97 1.87 3.69 -7.14
C THR A 97 1.30 2.32 -7.54
N LEU A 98 0.00 2.20 -7.79
CA LEU A 98 -0.63 0.96 -8.26
C LEU A 98 -0.11 0.53 -9.65
N GLU A 99 0.06 1.47 -10.57
CA GLU A 99 0.60 1.19 -11.91
C GLU A 99 2.02 0.66 -11.86
N ALA A 100 2.89 1.27 -11.04
CA ALA A 100 4.25 0.78 -10.82
C ALA A 100 4.27 -0.62 -10.19
N SER A 101 3.38 -0.90 -9.24
CA SER A 101 3.25 -2.25 -8.65
C SER A 101 2.84 -3.30 -9.69
N LEU A 102 1.89 -2.97 -10.57
CA LEU A 102 1.50 -3.88 -11.64
C LEU A 102 2.63 -4.13 -12.64
N ASP A 103 3.35 -3.07 -13.02
CA ASP A 103 4.48 -3.17 -13.93
C ASP A 103 5.59 -4.09 -13.37
N LEU A 104 5.87 -4.00 -12.06
CA LEU A 104 6.78 -4.92 -11.37
C LEU A 104 6.28 -6.37 -11.44
N THR A 105 4.99 -6.59 -11.17
CA THR A 105 4.39 -7.93 -11.26
C THR A 105 4.47 -8.51 -12.67
N GLN A 106 4.13 -7.73 -13.70
CA GLN A 106 4.12 -8.18 -15.09
C GLN A 106 5.54 -8.39 -15.65
N THR A 107 6.49 -7.54 -15.25
CA THR A 107 7.87 -7.60 -15.75
C THR A 107 8.67 -8.74 -15.11
N TYR A 108 8.48 -8.98 -13.81
CA TYR A 108 9.33 -9.91 -13.05
C TYR A 108 8.60 -11.16 -12.56
N GLY A 109 7.29 -11.27 -12.77
CA GLY A 109 6.51 -12.42 -12.30
C GLY A 109 6.41 -12.52 -10.78
N VAL A 110 6.45 -11.37 -10.08
CA VAL A 110 6.45 -11.30 -8.61
C VAL A 110 5.13 -10.75 -8.08
N ASN A 111 4.74 -11.16 -6.88
CA ASN A 111 3.70 -10.50 -6.12
C ASN A 111 4.25 -9.22 -5.47
N VAL A 112 3.41 -8.20 -5.27
CA VAL A 112 3.85 -6.92 -4.69
C VAL A 112 3.00 -6.55 -3.48
N ILE A 113 3.67 -6.31 -2.35
CA ILE A 113 3.09 -5.60 -1.20
C ILE A 113 3.55 -4.14 -1.32
N VAL A 114 2.60 -3.23 -1.49
CA VAL A 114 2.89 -1.81 -1.68
C VAL A 114 2.53 -1.00 -0.44
N PHE A 115 3.48 -0.18 0.02
CA PHE A 115 3.24 0.85 1.02
C PHE A 115 2.91 2.15 0.31
N SER A 116 1.77 2.75 0.67
CA SER A 116 1.28 3.95 0.02
C SER A 116 0.96 5.05 1.03
N TRP A 117 1.65 6.18 0.91
CA TRP A 117 1.46 7.35 1.76
C TRP A 117 1.33 8.61 0.91
N VAL A 118 0.86 9.69 1.52
CA VAL A 118 0.80 10.99 0.84
C VAL A 118 2.22 11.51 0.63
N ALA A 119 2.64 11.50 -0.62
CA ALA A 119 3.98 11.93 -1.03
C ALA A 119 3.97 13.30 -1.73
N ASN A 120 2.85 14.02 -1.74
CA ASN A 120 2.74 15.35 -2.34
C ASN A 120 2.03 16.34 -1.40
N PRO A 121 2.75 17.16 -0.62
CA PRO A 121 2.17 18.11 0.31
C PRO A 121 1.67 19.41 -0.33
N GLY A 122 1.73 19.57 -1.67
CA GLY A 122 1.28 20.78 -2.33
C GLY A 122 2.10 22.02 -1.94
N GLY A 123 3.31 22.14 -2.49
CA GLY A 123 4.06 23.40 -2.56
C GLY A 123 4.98 23.73 -1.37
N LEU A 124 4.74 23.19 -0.17
CA LEU A 124 5.65 23.34 0.97
C LEU A 124 6.14 21.97 1.42
N VAL A 125 7.45 21.76 1.42
CA VAL A 125 8.07 20.59 2.06
C VAL A 125 7.93 20.78 3.58
N PRO A 126 7.08 20.01 4.28
CA PRO A 126 6.93 20.20 5.72
C PRO A 126 8.26 19.88 6.40
N GLY A 127 8.60 20.58 7.49
CA GLY A 127 9.83 20.29 8.26
C GLY A 127 9.93 18.82 8.70
N GLU A 128 8.79 18.13 8.83
CA GLU A 128 8.71 16.69 9.05
C GLU A 128 9.27 15.84 7.90
N TYR A 129 9.11 16.24 6.64
CA TYR A 129 9.74 15.52 5.52
C TYR A 129 11.26 15.65 5.58
N ILE A 130 11.78 16.83 5.94
CA ILE A 130 13.22 17.03 6.14
C ILE A 130 13.73 16.14 7.27
N ARG A 131 13.01 16.10 8.40
CA ARG A 131 13.34 15.22 9.53
C ARG A 131 13.25 13.74 9.18
N ALA A 132 12.20 13.31 8.47
CA ALA A 132 12.05 11.93 8.02
C ALA A 132 13.16 11.54 7.02
N ARG A 133 13.54 12.44 6.10
CA ARG A 133 14.67 12.23 5.19
C ARG A 133 16.00 12.14 5.95
N GLN A 134 16.20 12.97 6.97
CA GLN A 134 17.39 12.91 7.82
C GLN A 134 17.45 11.60 8.62
N ALA A 135 16.32 11.15 9.19
CA ALA A 135 16.21 9.89 9.89
C ALA A 135 16.46 8.69 8.96
N ALA A 136 15.84 8.67 7.78
CA ALA A 136 16.05 7.64 6.77
C ALA A 136 17.52 7.60 6.27
N LYS A 137 18.15 8.76 6.12
CA LYS A 137 19.58 8.84 5.79
C LYS A 137 20.45 8.30 6.92
N ALA A 138 20.13 8.63 8.17
CA ALA A 138 20.86 8.11 9.33
C ALA A 138 20.69 6.60 9.52
N SER A 139 19.54 6.03 9.15
CA SER A 139 19.26 4.59 9.23
C SER A 139 19.78 3.78 8.05
N SER A 140 20.29 4.40 6.97
CA SER A 140 20.85 3.67 5.82
C SER A 140 21.99 2.73 6.22
N ASN A 141 22.82 3.14 7.18
CA ASN A 141 23.89 2.32 7.75
C ASN A 141 23.40 1.12 8.58
N ALA A 142 22.10 1.01 8.86
CA ALA A 142 21.53 -0.10 9.63
C ALA A 142 21.15 -1.31 8.77
N VAL A 143 21.08 -1.15 7.45
CA VAL A 143 20.70 -2.21 6.49
C VAL A 143 21.94 -2.89 5.88
N ASP A 144 23.10 -2.22 5.88
CA ASP A 144 24.40 -2.76 5.43
C ASP A 144 25.15 -3.53 6.54
N ARG A 145 24.51 -4.50 7.20
CA ARG A 145 25.19 -5.44 8.12
C ARG A 145 25.08 -6.88 7.69
#